data_AF-A0A950TFR7-F1
#
_entry.id   AF-A0A950TFR7-F1
#
_cell.length_a   1.000
_cell.length_b   1.000
_cell.length_c   1.000
_cell.angle_alpha   90.00
_cell.angle_beta   90.00
_cell.angle_gamma   90.00
#
_symmetry.space_group_name_H-M   'P 1'
#
loop_
_entity.id
_entity.type
_entity.pdbx_description
1 polymer ?
#
loop_
_entity_poly.entity_id
_entity_poly.type
_entity_poly.pdbx_seq_one_letter_code
_entity_poly.pdbx_strand_id
1 'polypeptide(L)'
;MLTLRLVGVVGAVMLALAMDVRPGAAMVIYPWCVQYGGISSGTLNCGFTSFNQCLATARGNGASCVPNQWYTPFPPPPSYRPPIRR
;
A
#
# COMPACT_ATOMS: atom_id res chain seq x y z
N MET A 1 39.78 14.64 27.11
CA MET A 1 39.17 15.05 25.81
C MET A 1 38.86 13.85 24.91
N LEU A 2 39.80 12.92 24.67
CA LEU A 2 39.57 11.68 23.89
C LEU A 2 38.43 10.81 24.47
N THR A 3 38.39 10.67 25.81
CA THR A 3 37.35 9.95 26.54
C THR A 3 35.96 10.54 26.35
N LEU A 4 35.81 11.86 26.45
CA LEU A 4 34.53 12.53 26.17
C LEU A 4 34.07 12.36 24.72
N ARG A 5 35.00 12.32 23.76
CA ARG A 5 34.68 12.06 22.35
C ARG A 5 34.18 10.63 22.13
N LEU A 6 34.84 9.65 22.74
CA LEU A 6 34.43 8.24 22.67
C LEU A 6 33.04 8.03 23.29
N VAL A 7 32.77 8.64 24.44
CA VAL A 7 31.45 8.59 25.08
C VAL A 7 30.37 9.22 24.18
N GLY A 8 30.67 10.37 23.56
CA GLY A 8 29.76 11.02 22.61
C GLY A 8 29.46 10.16 21.37
N VAL A 9 30.47 9.53 20.78
CA VAL A 9 30.31 8.65 19.61
C VAL A 9 29.50 7.41 19.96
N VAL A 10 29.81 6.75 21.07
CA VAL A 10 29.05 5.57 21.52
C VAL A 10 27.60 5.94 21.80
N GLY A 11 27.34 7.08 22.45
CA GLY A 11 25.98 7.57 22.68
C GLY A 11 25.19 7.80 21.38
N ALA A 12 25.81 8.41 20.37
CA ALA A 12 25.18 8.66 19.08
C ALA A 12 24.85 7.37 18.31
N VAL A 13 25.76 6.39 18.33
CA VAL A 13 25.55 5.07 17.70
C VAL A 13 24.42 4.31 18.37
N MET A 14 24.36 4.33 19.71
CA MET A 14 23.27 3.68 20.45
C MET A 14 21.92 4.34 20.17
N LEU A 15 21.87 5.67 20.04
CA LEU A 15 20.66 6.38 19.62
C LEU A 15 20.21 5.99 18.21
N ALA A 16 21.15 5.89 17.27
CA ALA A 16 20.84 5.52 15.88
C ALA A 16 20.30 4.09 15.78
N LEU A 17 20.85 3.16 16.56
CA LEU A 17 20.40 1.77 16.64
C LEU A 17 19.03 1.61 17.30
N ALA A 18 18.60 2.59 18.12
CA ALA A 18 17.30 2.59 18.76
C ALA A 18 16.16 3.12 17.88
N MET A 19 16.46 3.63 16.67
CA MET A 19 15.44 4.16 15.77
C MET A 19 14.71 3.03 15.04
N ASP A 20 13.42 2.86 15.33
CA ASP A 20 12.55 1.91 14.64
C ASP A 20 11.80 2.64 13.50
N VAL A 21 12.20 2.39 12.26
CA VAL A 21 11.53 2.95 11.08
C VAL A 21 10.32 2.07 10.74
N ARG A 22 9.16 2.46 11.27
CA ARG A 22 7.91 1.78 10.93
C ARG A 22 7.38 2.26 9.58
N PRO A 23 7.01 1.36 8.65
CA PRO A 23 6.29 1.75 7.46
C PRO A 23 4.97 2.42 7.85
N GLY A 24 4.68 3.57 7.24
CA GLY A 24 3.41 4.26 7.47
C GLY A 24 2.24 3.39 6.99
N ALA A 25 1.27 3.13 7.85
CA ALA A 25 0.09 2.30 7.56
C ALA A 25 -0.96 3.02 6.66
N ALA A 26 -0.53 3.97 5.82
CA ALA A 26 -1.43 4.88 5.11
C ALA A 26 -1.90 4.35 3.74
N MET A 27 -1.39 3.21 3.25
CA MET A 27 -1.85 2.68 1.97
C MET A 27 -3.02 1.70 2.17
N VAL A 28 -4.13 1.99 1.50
CA VAL A 28 -5.25 1.04 1.37
C VAL A 28 -4.98 0.22 0.12
N ILE A 29 -4.78 -1.09 0.28
CA ILE A 29 -4.71 -2.03 -0.84
C ILE A 29 -6.13 -2.54 -1.12
N TYR A 30 -6.64 -2.28 -2.32
CA TYR A 30 -7.97 -2.74 -2.70
C TYR A 30 -7.95 -4.12 -3.38
N PRO A 31 -9.01 -4.93 -3.25
CA PRO A 31 -9.04 -6.31 -3.74
C PRO A 31 -9.12 -6.48 -5.26
N TRP A 32 -9.60 -5.48 -6.01
CA TRP A 32 -9.87 -5.61 -7.44
C TRP A 32 -9.13 -4.57 -8.27
N CYS A 33 -8.64 -5.01 -9.44
CA CYS A 33 -8.02 -4.16 -10.43
C CYS A 33 -8.72 -4.25 -11.78
N VAL A 34 -8.81 -3.11 -12.48
CA VAL A 34 -9.15 -3.07 -13.90
C VAL A 34 -7.86 -3.09 -14.72
N GLN A 35 -7.81 -3.94 -15.73
CA GLN A 35 -6.72 -4.08 -16.68
C GLN A 35 -7.20 -3.61 -18.07
N TYR A 36 -6.59 -2.54 -18.58
CA TYR A 36 -6.87 -2.01 -19.92
C TYR A 36 -5.87 -2.57 -20.91
N GLY A 37 -6.31 -3.14 -22.04
CA GLY A 37 -5.42 -3.68 -23.08
C GLY A 37 -4.94 -5.13 -22.83
N GLY A 38 -4.18 -5.68 -23.78
CA GLY A 38 -3.65 -7.05 -23.73
C GLY A 38 -2.40 -7.23 -22.85
N ILE A 39 -1.97 -8.48 -22.68
CA ILE A 39 -0.93 -8.96 -21.73
C ILE A 39 0.40 -8.19 -21.81
N SER A 40 0.74 -7.58 -22.94
CA SER A 40 2.03 -6.92 -23.20
C SER A 40 2.09 -5.40 -22.92
N SER A 41 0.95 -4.71 -22.71
CA SER A 41 0.93 -3.24 -22.52
C SER A 41 -0.24 -2.76 -21.66
N GLY A 42 -0.63 -3.55 -20.67
CA GLY A 42 -1.81 -3.26 -19.88
C GLY A 42 -1.61 -2.18 -18.82
N THR A 43 -2.41 -1.11 -18.85
CA THR A 43 -2.50 -0.19 -17.70
C THR A 43 -3.37 -0.85 -16.64
N LEU A 44 -2.88 -0.88 -15.39
CA LEU A 44 -3.57 -1.51 -14.26
C LEU A 44 -4.01 -0.44 -13.26
N ASN A 45 -5.28 -0.46 -12.86
CA ASN A 45 -5.77 0.39 -11.77
C ASN A 45 -6.45 -0.47 -10.70
N CYS A 46 -5.85 -0.52 -9.50
CA CYS A 46 -6.28 -1.34 -8.36
C CYS A 46 -7.00 -0.52 -7.28
N GLY A 47 -7.96 0.32 -7.68
CA GLY A 47 -8.71 1.21 -6.77
C GLY A 47 -10.07 0.67 -6.31
N PHE A 48 -10.39 -0.61 -6.54
CA PHE A 48 -11.77 -1.09 -6.45
C PHE A 48 -12.03 -2.01 -5.26
N THR A 49 -13.00 -1.64 -4.44
CA THR A 49 -13.46 -2.43 -3.28
C THR A 49 -14.27 -3.65 -3.64
N SER A 50 -14.90 -3.67 -4.83
CA SER A 50 -15.73 -4.78 -5.29
C SER A 50 -15.56 -5.08 -6.77
N PHE A 51 -15.81 -6.32 -7.16
CA PHE A 51 -15.76 -6.75 -8.55
C PHE A 51 -16.77 -5.97 -9.41
N ASN A 52 -17.97 -5.70 -8.89
CA ASN A 52 -18.99 -4.91 -9.59
C ASN A 52 -18.52 -3.47 -9.84
N GLN A 53 -17.81 -2.85 -8.89
CA GLN A 53 -17.23 -1.52 -9.09
C GLN A 53 -16.18 -1.54 -10.20
N CYS A 54 -15.33 -2.59 -10.25
CA CYS A 54 -14.40 -2.78 -11.35
C CYS A 54 -15.14 -2.98 -12.69
N LEU A 55 -16.16 -3.84 -12.73
CA LEU A 55 -16.93 -4.11 -13.96
C LEU A 55 -17.61 -2.86 -14.50
N ALA A 56 -18.14 -2.01 -13.62
CA ALA A 56 -18.74 -0.74 -14.02
C ALA A 56 -17.74 0.15 -14.78
N THR A 57 -16.47 0.15 -14.38
CA THR A 57 -15.39 0.86 -15.08
C THR A 57 -14.89 0.10 -16.31
N ALA A 58 -14.82 -1.22 -16.27
CA ALA A 58 -14.30 -2.03 -17.38
C ALA A 58 -15.25 -2.03 -18.60
N ARG A 59 -16.57 -1.99 -18.35
CA ARG A 59 -17.61 -1.99 -19.38
C ARG A 59 -17.43 -0.82 -20.34
N GLY A 60 -17.43 -1.12 -21.64
CA GLY A 60 -17.28 -0.13 -22.71
C GLY A 60 -15.84 0.33 -22.98
N ASN A 61 -14.87 -0.06 -22.16
CA ASN A 61 -13.47 0.39 -22.27
C ASN A 61 -12.50 -0.68 -22.79
N GLY A 62 -13.01 -1.83 -23.27
CA GLY A 62 -12.16 -2.94 -23.73
C GLY A 62 -11.23 -3.48 -22.65
N ALA A 63 -11.67 -3.41 -21.39
CA ALA A 63 -10.90 -3.79 -20.21
C ALA A 63 -11.47 -5.02 -19.51
N SER A 64 -10.66 -5.67 -18.68
CA SER A 64 -11.05 -6.82 -17.86
C SER A 64 -10.80 -6.54 -16.37
N CYS A 65 -11.48 -7.30 -15.51
CA CYS A 65 -11.29 -7.23 -14.07
C CYS A 65 -10.50 -8.43 -13.58
N VAL A 66 -9.44 -8.17 -12.81
CA VAL A 66 -8.55 -9.18 -12.25
C VAL A 66 -8.39 -8.98 -10.74
N PRO A 67 -8.15 -10.05 -9.96
CA PRO A 67 -7.79 -9.93 -8.56
C PRO A 67 -6.50 -9.12 -8.38
N ASN A 68 -6.43 -8.30 -7.34
CA ASN A 68 -5.19 -7.63 -6.98
C ASN A 68 -4.22 -8.62 -6.31
N GLN A 69 -3.09 -8.92 -6.96
CA GLN A 69 -2.06 -9.83 -6.45
C GLN A 69 -1.39 -9.36 -5.15
N TRP A 70 -1.43 -8.06 -4.85
CA TRP A 70 -0.88 -7.50 -3.61
C TRP A 70 -1.92 -7.41 -2.48
N TYR A 71 -3.18 -7.76 -2.76
CA TYR A 71 -4.23 -7.74 -1.75
C TYR A 71 -4.09 -8.93 -0.81
N THR A 72 -3.65 -8.64 0.41
CA THR A 72 -3.79 -9.56 1.54
C THR A 72 -5.10 -9.23 2.25
N PRO A 73 -5.99 -10.22 2.50
CA PRO A 73 -7.18 -10.01 3.33
C PRO A 73 -6.75 -9.70 4.76
N PHE A 74 -6.45 -8.43 5.04
CA PHE A 74 -6.17 -7.95 6.39
C PHE A 74 -7.52 -7.77 7.10
N PRO A 75 -7.72 -8.26 8.34
CA PRO A 75 -8.86 -7.81 9.13
C PRO A 75 -8.80 -6.28 9.17
N PRO A 76 -9.91 -5.56 8.92
CA PRO A 76 -9.85 -4.10 8.87
C PRO A 76 -9.10 -3.59 10.12
N PRO A 77 -8.09 -2.70 9.96
CA PRO A 77 -7.45 -2.12 11.13
C PRO A 77 -8.52 -1.55 12.06
N PRO A 78 -8.30 -1.49 13.39
CA PRO A 78 -9.30 -0.94 14.32
C PRO A 78 -9.80 0.46 13.93
N SER A 79 -9.00 1.19 13.14
CA SER A 79 -9.28 2.51 12.58
C SER A 79 -9.81 2.50 11.14
N TYR A 80 -10.27 1.37 10.59
CA TYR A 80 -10.84 1.30 9.25
C TYR A 80 -12.04 2.26 9.16
N ARG A 81 -11.81 3.40 8.49
CA ARG A 81 -12.88 4.30 8.12
C ARG A 81 -13.42 3.79 6.78
N PRO A 82 -14.68 3.33 6.73
CA PRO A 82 -15.24 2.85 5.48
C PRO A 82 -15.18 3.97 4.41
N PRO A 83 -15.02 3.61 3.13
CA PRO A 83 -15.05 4.57 2.03
C PRO A 83 -16.30 5.44 2.14
N ILE A 84 -16.15 6.76 1.96
CA ILE A 84 -17.29 7.68 1.92
C ILE A 84 -18.15 7.29 0.72
N ARG A 85 -19.32 6.70 0.99
CA ARG A 85 -20.36 6.51 -0.01
C ARG A 85 -20.97 7.88 -0.28
N ARG A 86 -20.66 8.48 -1.44
CA ARG A 86 -21.43 9.62 -1.97
C ARG A 86 -22.66 9.11 -2.70
#